data_AF-A0A8X6NY13-F1
#
_entry.id   AF-A0A8X6NY13-F1
#
_cell.length_a   1.000
_cell.length_b   1.000
_cell.length_c   1.000
_cell.angle_alpha   90.00
_cell.angle_beta   90.00
_cell.angle_gamma   90.00
#
_symmetry.space_group_name_H-M   'P 1'
#
loop_
_entity.id
_entity.type
_entity.pdbx_description
1 polymer ?
#
loop_
_entity_poly.entity_id
_entity_poly.type
_entity_poly.pdbx_seq_one_letter_code
_entity_poly.pdbx_strand_id
1 'polypeptide(L)'
;MRFIRDKLVDRLIVMNKGKLTSKLKNLRQRHKTSLSLSTAMIIESESGYIVPSSSSHETYLVQESNINCSCKLICIDCGNTCIHNYSCTCLDASVKWNMCKHIYLVCRHKFSVVQAESSNLDNLSSLQSDLLIDEEDETRIREADFIITELCKKNEKSLNALTLSEKKEQLKKNS
;
A
#
# COMPACT_ATOMS: atom_id res chain seq x y z
N MET A 1 -4.71 -13.04 -30.33
CA MET A 1 -5.54 -12.13 -29.49
C MET A 1 -5.56 -12.66 -28.05
N ARG A 2 -4.66 -12.20 -27.16
CA ARG A 2 -4.48 -12.74 -25.78
C ARG A 2 -5.23 -11.97 -24.67
N PHE A 3 -6.04 -10.99 -25.02
CA PHE A 3 -6.57 -9.96 -24.11
C PHE A 3 -7.43 -10.46 -22.93
N ILE A 4 -8.16 -11.56 -23.07
CA ILE A 4 -9.07 -12.04 -22.01
C ILE A 4 -8.33 -12.84 -20.94
N ARG A 5 -7.33 -13.65 -21.35
CA ARG A 5 -6.55 -14.48 -20.41
C ARG A 5 -5.72 -13.59 -19.49
N ASP A 6 -5.04 -12.61 -20.08
CA ASP A 6 -4.20 -11.66 -19.35
C ASP A 6 -5.05 -10.87 -18.35
N LYS A 7 -6.26 -10.42 -18.75
CA LYS A 7 -7.20 -9.73 -17.87
C LYS A 7 -7.72 -10.59 -16.71
N LEU A 8 -7.94 -11.89 -16.94
CA LEU A 8 -8.35 -12.84 -15.91
C LEU A 8 -7.21 -13.10 -14.90
N VAL A 9 -5.99 -13.25 -15.40
CA VAL A 9 -4.78 -13.38 -14.56
C VAL A 9 -4.55 -12.09 -13.76
N ASP A 10 -4.65 -10.93 -14.38
CA ASP A 10 -4.54 -9.63 -13.71
C ASP A 10 -5.59 -9.47 -12.61
N ARG A 11 -6.84 -9.91 -12.87
CA ARG A 11 -7.92 -9.89 -11.87
C ARG A 11 -7.61 -10.81 -10.69
N LEU A 12 -7.09 -12.01 -10.95
CA LEU A 12 -6.66 -12.96 -9.92
C LEU A 12 -5.48 -12.40 -9.09
N ILE A 13 -4.52 -11.72 -9.74
CA ILE A 13 -3.40 -11.06 -9.07
C ILE A 13 -3.89 -9.93 -8.16
N VAL A 14 -4.81 -9.10 -8.65
CA VAL A 14 -5.39 -7.98 -7.90
C VAL A 14 -6.23 -8.46 -6.72
N MET A 15 -6.94 -9.57 -6.87
CA MET A 15 -7.71 -10.18 -5.78
C MET A 15 -6.80 -10.74 -4.68
N ASN A 16 -5.73 -11.46 -5.04
CA ASN A 16 -4.83 -12.09 -4.08
C ASN A 16 -3.86 -11.10 -3.41
N LYS A 17 -3.34 -10.11 -4.16
CA LYS A 17 -2.42 -9.11 -3.62
C LYS A 17 -3.13 -7.88 -3.04
N GLY A 18 -4.45 -7.81 -3.20
CA GLY A 18 -5.25 -6.63 -2.95
C GLY A 18 -4.98 -5.50 -3.97
N LYS A 19 -5.94 -4.58 -4.11
CA LYS A 19 -5.70 -3.31 -4.81
C LYS A 19 -4.89 -2.42 -3.88
N LEU A 20 -3.57 -2.35 -4.09
CA LEU A 20 -2.78 -1.28 -3.51
C LEU A 20 -3.28 0.04 -4.08
N THR A 21 -4.11 0.76 -3.34
CA THR A 21 -4.65 2.03 -3.81
C THR A 21 -3.50 2.99 -4.05
N SER A 22 -3.62 3.82 -5.10
CA SER A 22 -2.65 4.87 -5.39
C SER A 22 -2.38 5.75 -4.15
N LYS A 23 -3.40 5.96 -3.31
CA LYS A 23 -3.29 6.66 -2.03
C LYS A 23 -2.32 5.97 -1.06
N LEU A 24 -2.44 4.66 -0.87
CA LEU A 24 -1.54 3.90 0.01
C LEU A 24 -0.10 3.85 -0.53
N LYS A 25 0.07 3.74 -1.85
CA LYS A 25 1.39 3.83 -2.49
C LYS A 25 2.05 5.19 -2.18
N ASN A 26 1.30 6.27 -2.36
CA ASN A 26 1.77 7.62 -2.06
C ASN A 26 2.09 7.81 -0.58
N LEU A 27 1.26 7.25 0.31
CA LEU A 27 1.46 7.25 1.76
C LEU A 27 2.84 6.66 2.10
N ARG A 28 3.13 5.44 1.61
CA ARG A 28 4.41 4.75 1.81
C ARG A 28 5.59 5.51 1.19
N GLN A 29 5.43 6.07 -0.01
CA GLN A 29 6.49 6.83 -0.67
C GLN A 29 6.87 8.09 0.11
N ARG A 30 5.88 8.81 0.64
CA ARG A 30 6.11 10.02 1.44
C ARG A 30 6.73 9.71 2.80
N HIS A 31 6.35 8.60 3.42
CA HIS A 31 7.05 8.09 4.59
C HIS A 31 8.54 7.88 4.28
N LYS A 32 8.88 7.17 3.19
CA LYS A 32 10.28 6.99 2.78
C LYS A 32 11.01 8.31 2.54
N THR A 33 10.32 9.31 2.01
CA THR A 33 10.90 10.65 1.79
C THR A 33 11.21 11.33 3.12
N SER A 34 10.37 11.16 4.14
CA SER A 34 10.63 11.71 5.48
C SER A 34 11.86 11.08 6.14
N LEU A 35 12.21 9.83 5.80
CA LEU A 35 13.41 9.16 6.33
C LEU A 35 14.71 9.90 6.00
N SER A 36 14.77 10.53 4.83
CA SER A 36 15.91 11.36 4.43
C SER A 36 16.01 12.70 5.17
N LEU A 37 14.95 13.10 5.90
CA LEU A 37 14.96 14.32 6.70
C LEU A 37 15.42 14.01 8.13
N SER A 38 16.22 14.94 8.68
CA SER A 38 16.71 14.86 10.05
C SER A 38 15.62 15.31 11.04
N THR A 39 15.35 14.48 12.05
CA THR A 39 14.42 14.80 13.15
C THR A 39 14.96 15.89 14.06
N ALA A 40 16.28 16.13 14.08
CA ALA A 40 16.92 17.15 14.91
C ALA A 40 16.59 18.60 14.50
N MET A 41 15.94 18.79 13.34
CA MET A 41 15.55 20.10 12.84
C MET A 41 14.15 20.54 13.31
N ILE A 42 13.44 19.69 14.05
CA ILE A 42 12.10 20.01 14.56
C ILE A 42 12.23 20.94 15.77
N ILE A 43 11.41 21.99 15.78
CA ILE A 43 11.29 22.90 16.91
C ILE A 43 9.89 22.72 17.51
N GLU A 44 9.84 22.34 18.78
CA GLU A 44 8.58 22.25 19.52
C GLU A 44 8.10 23.65 19.93
N SER A 45 6.80 23.90 19.76
CA SER A 45 6.13 25.15 20.08
C SER A 45 4.83 24.83 20.82
N GLU A 46 4.29 25.80 21.55
CA GLU A 46 3.03 25.66 22.30
C GLU A 46 1.84 25.26 21.39
N SER A 47 1.89 25.68 20.12
CA SER A 47 0.86 25.43 19.12
C SER A 47 1.05 24.16 18.28
N GLY A 48 2.16 23.44 18.45
CA GLY A 48 2.54 22.27 17.64
C GLY A 48 4.04 22.22 17.31
N TYR A 49 4.40 21.65 16.17
CA TYR A 49 5.79 21.45 15.74
C TYR A 49 6.10 22.30 14.51
N ILE A 50 7.19 23.06 14.59
CA ILE A 50 7.70 23.85 13.48
C ILE A 50 8.76 23.01 12.77
N VAL A 51 8.55 22.79 11.47
CA VAL A 51 9.43 21.99 10.62
C VAL A 51 10.00 22.88 9.52
N PRO A 52 11.33 23.08 9.45
CA PRO A 52 11.95 23.82 8.36
C PRO A 52 11.89 23.03 7.06
N SER A 53 11.75 23.75 5.95
CA SER A 53 11.83 23.17 4.62
C SER A 53 13.25 22.66 4.34
N SER A 54 13.33 21.61 3.53
CA SER A 54 14.61 21.02 3.09
C SER A 54 15.33 21.86 2.04
N SER A 55 14.56 22.69 1.32
CA SER A 55 15.02 23.35 0.08
C SER A 55 14.80 24.86 0.08
N SER A 56 13.95 25.37 0.97
CA SER A 56 13.63 26.80 1.09
C SER A 56 13.87 27.26 2.53
N HIS A 57 13.98 28.58 2.74
CA HIS A 57 14.02 29.18 4.07
C HIS A 57 12.63 29.26 4.73
N GLU A 58 11.63 28.54 4.19
CA GLU A 58 10.28 28.50 4.73
C GLU A 58 10.18 27.48 5.86
N THR A 59 9.31 27.77 6.83
CA THR A 59 8.96 26.85 7.91
C THR A 59 7.49 26.49 7.81
N TYR A 60 7.16 25.25 8.16
CA TYR A 60 5.80 24.74 8.16
C TYR A 60 5.39 24.37 9.57
N LEU A 61 4.16 24.72 9.95
CA LEU A 61 3.57 24.35 11.22
C LEU A 61 2.82 23.03 11.05
N VAL A 62 3.08 22.08 11.94
CA VAL A 62 2.37 20.81 12.07
C VAL A 62 1.65 20.81 13.41
N GLN A 63 0.33 20.71 13.40
CA GLN A 63 -0.48 20.66 14.60
C GLN A 63 -1.10 19.28 14.74
N GLU A 64 -1.08 18.76 15.96
CA GLU A 64 -1.88 17.60 16.33
C GLU A 64 -3.32 18.06 16.50
N SER A 65 -4.23 17.46 15.75
CA SER A 65 -5.65 17.51 16.14
C SER A 65 -5.87 16.47 17.25
N ASN A 66 -7.05 16.26 17.85
CA ASN A 66 -7.23 15.12 18.76
C ASN A 66 -8.22 14.08 18.20
N ILE A 67 -7.75 12.82 18.11
CA ILE A 67 -7.89 12.01 16.90
C ILE A 67 -8.18 10.53 17.20
N ASN A 68 -9.45 10.23 17.40
CA ASN A 68 -9.93 8.86 17.32
C ASN A 68 -10.52 8.63 15.93
N CYS A 69 -9.63 8.37 14.96
CA CYS A 69 -10.04 8.09 13.59
C CYS A 69 -9.96 6.59 13.31
N SER A 70 -11.07 6.00 12.86
CA SER A 70 -11.16 4.59 12.44
C SER A 70 -10.86 4.38 10.95
N CYS A 71 -10.12 5.29 10.32
CA CYS A 71 -9.86 5.18 8.88
C CYS A 71 -8.82 4.11 8.56
N LYS A 72 -8.96 3.45 7.40
CA LYS A 72 -8.06 2.38 6.95
C LYS A 72 -6.77 2.91 6.27
N LEU A 73 -6.66 4.23 6.04
CA LEU A 73 -5.49 4.85 5.40
C LEU A 73 -4.47 5.31 6.44
N ILE A 74 -3.83 4.32 7.07
CA ILE A 74 -2.87 4.51 8.16
C ILE A 74 -1.44 4.19 7.71
N CYS A 75 -0.47 4.86 8.34
CA CYS A 75 0.93 4.51 8.21
C CYS A 75 1.36 3.66 9.40
N ILE A 76 1.65 2.39 9.13
CA ILE A 76 2.07 1.40 10.13
C ILE A 76 3.41 1.81 10.77
N ASP A 77 4.37 2.25 9.94
CA ASP A 77 5.70 2.68 10.36
C ASP A 77 5.70 3.93 11.27
N CYS A 78 4.57 4.66 11.33
CA CYS A 78 4.36 5.81 12.21
C CYS A 78 3.31 5.51 13.28
N GLY A 79 3.28 4.26 13.76
CA GLY A 79 2.38 3.77 14.81
C GLY A 79 0.91 3.92 14.47
N ASN A 80 0.54 3.44 13.28
CA ASN A 80 -0.84 3.40 12.80
C ASN A 80 -1.54 4.76 12.71
N THR A 81 -0.78 5.81 12.45
CA THR A 81 -1.33 7.16 12.38
C THR A 81 -1.88 7.48 10.99
N CYS A 82 -2.98 8.24 10.92
CA CYS A 82 -3.57 8.70 9.65
C CYS A 82 -3.40 10.20 9.43
N ILE A 83 -3.78 10.69 8.24
CA ILE A 83 -3.72 12.12 7.94
C ILE A 83 -4.62 12.95 8.86
N HIS A 84 -5.78 12.43 9.28
CA HIS A 84 -6.69 13.16 10.17
C HIS A 84 -6.07 13.44 11.54
N ASN A 85 -4.95 12.79 11.85
CA ASN A 85 -4.19 13.04 13.06
C ASN A 85 -3.47 14.37 13.09
N TYR A 86 -3.25 14.99 11.93
CA TYR A 86 -2.41 16.15 11.87
C TYR A 86 -2.92 17.15 10.85
N SER A 87 -2.78 18.42 11.19
CA SER A 87 -2.84 19.51 10.25
C SER A 87 -1.42 19.96 9.94
N CYS A 88 -1.12 20.27 8.68
CA CYS A 88 0.15 20.89 8.32
C CYS A 88 -0.10 22.01 7.30
N THR A 89 0.63 23.11 7.44
CA THR A 89 0.51 24.30 6.57
C THR A 89 1.17 24.16 5.21
N CYS A 90 1.86 23.04 4.93
CA CYS A 90 2.46 22.83 3.63
C CYS A 90 1.42 22.48 2.55
N LEU A 91 1.71 22.83 1.29
CA LEU A 91 0.82 22.60 0.14
C LEU A 91 0.33 21.14 0.03
N ASP A 92 1.19 20.20 0.38
CA ASP A 92 0.88 18.77 0.31
C ASP A 92 -0.19 18.32 1.31
N ALA A 93 -0.28 18.97 2.46
CA ALA A 93 -1.29 18.69 3.47
C ALA A 93 -2.50 19.63 3.31
N SER A 94 -2.28 20.94 3.19
CA SER A 94 -3.36 21.94 3.16
C SER A 94 -4.17 21.93 1.87
N VAL A 95 -3.55 21.62 0.72
CA VAL A 95 -4.22 21.67 -0.60
C VAL A 95 -4.52 20.27 -1.10
N LYS A 96 -3.56 19.36 -1.05
CA LYS A 96 -3.72 18.00 -1.61
C LYS A 96 -4.38 17.01 -0.65
N TRP A 97 -4.63 17.39 0.61
CA TRP A 97 -5.15 16.51 1.66
C TRP A 97 -4.39 15.18 1.73
N ASN A 98 -3.05 15.25 1.79
CA ASN A 98 -2.21 14.07 1.91
C ASN A 98 -1.27 14.21 3.12
N MET A 99 -0.98 13.08 3.79
CA MET A 99 0.03 13.05 4.84
C MET A 99 1.38 13.44 4.22
N CYS A 100 1.94 14.56 4.66
CA CYS A 100 3.12 15.16 4.07
C CYS A 100 4.40 14.68 4.78
N LYS A 101 5.55 14.94 4.16
CA LYS A 101 6.87 14.61 4.74
C LYS A 101 7.08 15.25 6.13
N HIS A 102 6.51 16.42 6.38
CA HIS A 102 6.62 17.11 7.68
C HIS A 102 5.84 16.39 8.78
N ILE A 103 4.59 15.97 8.50
CA ILE A 103 3.80 15.17 9.43
C ILE A 103 4.54 13.87 9.77
N TYR A 104 5.08 13.18 8.77
CA TYR A 104 5.87 11.98 9.00
C TYR A 104 7.13 12.22 9.85
N LEU A 105 7.80 13.36 9.65
CA LEU A 105 8.98 13.71 10.43
C LEU A 105 8.62 13.93 11.91
N VAL A 106 7.50 14.62 12.17
CA VAL A 106 6.96 14.81 13.53
C VAL A 106 6.61 13.46 14.16
N CYS A 107 5.92 12.57 13.44
CA CYS A 107 5.63 11.24 13.96
C CYS A 107 6.93 10.52 14.38
N ARG A 108 7.94 10.49 13.50
CA ARG A 108 9.25 9.86 13.80
C ARG A 108 9.94 10.48 15.01
N HIS A 109 9.89 11.80 15.14
CA HIS A 109 10.44 12.50 16.30
C HIS A 109 9.75 12.04 17.59
N LYS A 110 8.42 11.99 17.61
CA LYS A 110 7.66 11.49 18.76
C LYS A 110 8.00 10.05 19.10
N PHE A 111 8.10 9.15 18.11
CA PHE A 111 8.53 7.77 18.36
C PHE A 111 9.94 7.68 18.94
N SER A 112 10.85 8.56 18.53
CA SER A 112 12.21 8.61 19.07
C SER A 112 12.25 9.11 20.52
N VAL A 113 11.47 10.15 20.84
CA VAL A 113 11.39 10.71 22.20
C VAL A 113 10.78 9.67 23.15
N VAL A 114 9.69 9.02 22.74
CA VAL A 114 9.06 7.96 23.54
C VAL A 114 10.01 6.79 23.78
N GLN A 115 10.80 6.36 22.79
CA GLN A 115 11.79 5.28 22.96
C GLN A 115 12.95 5.65 23.88
N ALA A 116 13.37 6.92 23.91
CA ALA A 116 14.39 7.38 24.85
C ALA A 116 13.90 7.32 26.31
N GLU A 117 12.58 7.45 26.53
CA GLU A 117 11.95 7.33 27.85
C GLU A 117 11.55 5.89 28.22
N SER A 118 11.49 4.97 27.25
CA SER A 118 10.94 3.62 27.41
C SER A 118 11.91 2.48 27.07
N SER A 119 13.21 2.68 27.29
CA SER A 119 14.27 1.65 27.12
C SER A 119 14.18 0.44 28.07
N ASN A 120 12.98 -0.04 28.37
CA ASN A 120 12.74 -1.24 29.18
C ASN A 120 11.65 -2.21 28.70
N LEU A 121 10.91 -2.00 27.60
CA LEU A 121 10.04 -3.07 27.07
C LEU A 121 9.99 -3.16 25.54
N ASP A 122 10.66 -4.23 25.09
CA ASP A 122 10.31 -5.18 24.02
C ASP A 122 10.28 -4.78 22.53
N ASN A 123 11.20 -5.46 21.84
CA ASN A 123 11.13 -5.91 20.45
C ASN A 123 9.72 -6.38 20.07
N LEU A 124 9.13 -5.76 19.03
CA LEU A 124 8.00 -6.37 18.32
C LEU A 124 8.21 -6.34 16.80
N SER A 125 8.83 -7.43 16.35
CA SER A 125 8.52 -8.20 15.15
C SER A 125 7.91 -7.46 13.95
N SER A 126 8.76 -7.28 12.94
CA SER A 126 8.40 -7.18 11.53
C SER A 126 7.42 -8.30 11.11
N LEU A 127 6.13 -8.00 11.08
CA LEU A 127 5.15 -8.77 10.32
C LEU A 127 4.59 -7.88 9.22
N GLN A 128 5.02 -8.20 8.01
CA GLN A 128 4.42 -7.75 6.78
C GLN A 128 2.97 -8.25 6.74
N SER A 129 2.04 -7.43 7.23
CA SER A 129 0.62 -7.66 7.09
C SER A 129 0.22 -7.32 5.66
N ASP A 130 0.09 -8.37 4.86
CA ASP A 130 -0.56 -8.29 3.55
C ASP A 130 -2.00 -7.77 3.73
N LEU A 131 -2.36 -6.86 2.83
CA LEU A 131 -3.51 -5.96 2.93
C LEU A 131 -4.81 -6.70 2.61
N LEU A 132 -5.57 -7.09 3.64
CA LEU A 132 -6.96 -7.53 3.47
C LEU A 132 -7.90 -6.31 3.42
N ILE A 133 -8.57 -6.12 2.28
CA ILE A 133 -9.73 -5.23 2.17
C ILE A 133 -10.95 -6.10 2.49
N ASP A 134 -11.70 -5.82 3.55
CA ASP A 134 -12.95 -6.54 3.87
C ASP A 134 -13.99 -6.32 2.75
N GLU A 135 -14.05 -7.23 1.79
CA GLU A 135 -15.24 -7.48 0.98
C GLU A 135 -15.54 -8.96 1.16
N GLU A 136 -16.75 -9.27 1.64
CA GLU A 136 -17.31 -10.59 1.97
C GLU A 136 -16.56 -11.75 1.30
N ASP A 137 -15.74 -12.46 2.10
CA ASP A 137 -14.79 -13.49 1.64
C ASP A 137 -15.41 -14.53 0.70
N GLU A 138 -16.68 -14.88 0.90
CA GLU A 138 -17.38 -15.83 0.04
C GLU A 138 -17.50 -15.38 -1.42
N THR A 139 -17.68 -14.09 -1.68
CA THR A 139 -17.82 -13.56 -3.05
C THR A 139 -16.49 -13.61 -3.79
N ARG A 140 -15.39 -13.34 -3.09
CA ARG A 140 -14.03 -13.42 -3.63
C ARG A 140 -13.60 -14.86 -3.90
N ILE A 141 -13.91 -15.79 -3.01
CA ILE A 141 -13.60 -17.22 -3.20
C ILE A 141 -14.33 -17.75 -4.45
N ARG A 142 -15.64 -17.48 -4.58
CA ARG A 142 -16.42 -17.90 -5.75
C ARG A 142 -15.91 -17.29 -7.06
N GLU A 143 -15.51 -16.02 -7.03
CA GLU A 143 -14.94 -15.35 -8.20
C GLU A 143 -13.57 -15.94 -8.58
N ALA A 144 -12.71 -16.22 -7.62
CA ALA A 144 -11.39 -16.82 -7.86
C ALA A 144 -11.53 -18.23 -8.45
N ASP A 145 -12.42 -19.06 -7.90
CA ASP A 145 -12.70 -20.40 -8.39
C ASP A 145 -13.24 -20.39 -9.82
N PHE A 146 -14.11 -19.43 -10.15
CA PHE A 146 -14.62 -19.24 -11.51
C PHE A 146 -13.49 -18.87 -12.49
N ILE A 147 -12.61 -17.94 -12.11
CA ILE A 147 -11.48 -17.51 -12.94
C ILE A 147 -10.51 -18.67 -13.19
N ILE A 148 -10.15 -19.42 -12.14
CA ILE A 148 -9.25 -20.59 -12.24
C ILE A 148 -9.87 -21.64 -13.17
N THR A 149 -11.15 -21.94 -12.99
CA THR A 149 -11.88 -22.90 -13.82
C THR A 149 -11.86 -22.50 -15.30
N GLU A 150 -12.08 -21.23 -15.62
CA GLU A 150 -12.10 -20.73 -17.00
C GLU A 150 -10.70 -20.69 -17.65
N LEU A 151 -9.65 -20.45 -16.85
CA LEU A 151 -8.26 -20.56 -17.29
C LEU A 151 -7.89 -22.02 -17.61
N CYS A 152 -8.30 -22.98 -16.79
CA CYS A 152 -8.04 -24.41 -16.99
C CYS A 152 -8.77 -24.99 -18.21
N LYS A 153 -10.06 -24.66 -18.40
CA LYS A 153 -10.88 -25.11 -19.55
C LYS A 153 -10.27 -24.75 -20.91
N LYS A 154 -9.59 -23.61 -21.01
CA LYS A 154 -8.94 -23.18 -22.26
C LYS A 154 -7.58 -23.83 -22.49
N ASN A 155 -6.86 -24.22 -21.43
CA ASN A 155 -5.64 -25.00 -21.57
C ASN A 155 -5.95 -26.42 -22.05
N GLU A 156 -7.01 -27.06 -21.54
CA GLU A 156 -7.44 -28.37 -22.04
C GLU A 156 -7.91 -28.32 -23.50
N LYS A 157 -8.65 -27.28 -23.91
CA LYS A 157 -9.02 -27.10 -25.33
C LYS A 157 -7.80 -26.85 -26.23
N SER A 158 -6.77 -26.17 -25.72
CA SER A 158 -5.52 -25.94 -26.46
C SER A 158 -4.68 -27.23 -26.56
N LEU A 159 -4.59 -28.01 -25.48
CA LEU A 159 -3.87 -29.29 -25.45
C LEU A 159 -4.59 -30.35 -26.32
N ASN A 160 -5.92 -30.42 -26.25
CA ASN A 160 -6.72 -31.34 -27.04
C ASN A 160 -6.77 -30.96 -28.53
N ALA A 161 -6.62 -29.68 -28.88
CA ALA A 161 -6.52 -29.25 -30.28
C ALA A 161 -5.14 -29.57 -30.90
N LEU A 162 -4.06 -29.45 -30.12
CA LEU A 162 -2.71 -29.85 -30.54
C LEU A 162 -2.63 -31.36 -30.81
N THR A 163 -3.15 -32.19 -29.91
CA THR A 163 -3.13 -33.66 -30.07
C THR A 163 -4.01 -34.17 -31.21
N LEU A 164 -5.13 -33.50 -31.52
CA LEU A 164 -5.99 -33.84 -32.67
C LEU A 164 -5.36 -33.48 -34.02
N SER A 165 -4.54 -32.43 -34.08
CA SER A 165 -3.81 -32.05 -35.30
C SER A 165 -2.70 -33.05 -35.62
N GLU A 166 -1.98 -33.54 -34.61
CA GLU A 166 -0.95 -34.57 -34.75
C GLU A 166 -1.53 -35.94 -35.15
N LYS A 167 -2.72 -36.30 -34.63
CA LYS A 167 -3.42 -37.54 -35.05
C LYS A 167 -3.93 -37.49 -36.49
N LYS A 168 -4.30 -36.31 -37.01
CA LYS A 168 -4.77 -36.16 -38.40
C LYS A 168 -3.65 -36.26 -39.43
N GLU A 169 -2.42 -35.86 -39.08
CA GLU A 169 -1.25 -36.02 -39.96
C GLU A 169 -0.74 -37.47 -40.02
N GLN A 170 -0.86 -38.24 -38.94
CA GLN A 170 -0.48 -39.65 -38.94
C GLN A 170 -1.43 -40.53 -39.77
N LEU A 171 -2.72 -40.19 -39.84
CA LEU A 171 -3.70 -40.93 -40.65
C LEU A 171 -3.58 -40.70 -42.16
N LYS A 172 -2.92 -39.61 -42.60
CA LYS A 172 -2.67 -39.34 -44.03
C LYS A 172 -1.38 -39.96 -44.57
N LYS A 173 -0.51 -40.51 -43.71
CA LYS A 173 0.74 -41.16 -44.13
C LYS A 173 0.64 -42.68 -44.24
N ASN A 174 -0.49 -43.27 -43.83
CA ASN A 174 -0.74 -44.71 -43.86
C ASN A 174 -1.89 -45.11 -44.82
N SER A 175 -2.24 -44.23 -45.77
CA SER A 175 -3.26 -44.47 -46.80
C SER A 175 -2.66 -44.33 -48.19
#